data_AF-A0A382X7X7-F1
#
_entry.id   AF-A0A382X7X7-F1
#
_cell.length_a   1.000
_cell.length_b   1.000
_cell.length_c   1.000
_cell.angle_alpha   90.00
_cell.angle_beta   90.00
_cell.angle_gamma   90.00
#
_symmetry.space_group_name_H-M   'P 1'
#
loop_
_entity.id
_entity.type
_entity.pdbx_description
1 polymer ?
#
loop_
_entity_poly.entity_id
_entity_poly.type
_entity_poly.pdbx_seq_one_letter_code
_entity_poly.pdbx_strand_id
1 'polypeptide(L)'
;MMLFICVVIEVVLQGVALGVQPTEWWTWQLLAFITATNLGAVVLAILAQRSAHQISRSYQAVFTPAFYRTIRLISEFEHHFQTEAAKEGRDFNAEIAEVAPKMWGLIRAKLDVEEPLPSLAPLDEGSGEDLF
;
A
#
# COMPACT_ATOMS: atom_id res chain seq x y z
N MET A 1 25.47 0.80 18.67
CA MET A 1 24.28 1.08 19.51
C MET A 1 23.75 -0.18 20.19
N MET A 2 23.42 -1.25 19.44
CA MET A 2 22.85 -2.49 20.01
C MET A 2 23.76 -3.19 21.02
N LEU A 3 25.07 -3.29 20.73
CA LEU A 3 26.05 -3.90 21.64
C LEU A 3 26.16 -3.15 22.98
N PHE A 4 26.11 -1.81 22.94
CA PHE A 4 26.11 -0.98 24.15
C PHE A 4 24.87 -1.23 25.02
N ILE A 5 23.69 -1.34 24.39
CA ILE A 5 22.43 -1.65 25.10
C ILE A 5 22.51 -3.03 25.77
N CYS A 6 23.02 -4.05 25.06
CA CYS A 6 23.19 -5.39 25.64
C CYS A 6 24.12 -5.36 26.86
N VAL A 7 25.27 -4.68 26.74
CA VAL A 7 26.24 -4.57 27.83
C VAL A 7 25.64 -3.84 29.04
N VAL A 8 24.86 -2.77 28.83
CA VAL A 8 24.19 -2.06 29.93
C VAL A 8 23.18 -2.96 30.64
N ILE A 9 22.35 -3.69 29.88
CA ILE A 9 21.38 -4.63 30.46
C ILE A 9 22.10 -5.72 31.27
N GLU A 10 23.19 -6.27 30.74
CA GLU A 10 23.99 -7.30 31.40
C GLU A 10 24.60 -6.79 32.71
N VAL A 11 25.19 -5.59 32.71
CA VAL A 11 25.74 -4.97 33.92
C VAL A 11 24.66 -4.78 35.00
N VAL A 12 23.47 -4.34 34.61
CA VAL A 12 22.35 -4.16 35.56
C VAL A 12 21.89 -5.49 36.14
N LEU A 13 21.67 -6.51 35.29
CA LEU A 13 21.24 -7.83 35.74
C LEU A 13 22.29 -8.50 36.63
N GLN A 14 23.57 -8.40 36.26
CA GLN A 14 24.68 -8.92 37.04
C GLN A 14 24.79 -8.22 38.40
N GLY A 15 24.56 -6.91 38.46
CA GLY A 15 24.53 -6.15 39.70
C GLY A 15 23.43 -6.62 40.66
N VAL A 16 22.24 -6.89 40.13
CA VAL A 16 21.13 -7.46 40.92
C VAL A 16 21.47 -8.88 41.40
N ALA A 17 22.02 -9.72 40.52
CA ALA A 17 22.39 -11.09 40.87
C ALA A 17 23.46 -11.18 41.97
N LEU A 18 24.39 -10.22 42.03
CA LEU A 18 25.41 -10.15 43.07
C LEU A 18 24.89 -9.56 44.39
N GLY A 19 23.86 -8.70 44.34
CA GLY A 19 23.31 -8.03 45.51
C GLY A 19 22.12 -8.74 46.18
N VAL A 20 21.45 -9.65 45.47
CA VAL A 20 20.25 -10.35 45.96
C VAL A 20 20.59 -11.82 46.23
N GLN A 21 20.33 -12.29 47.44
CA GLN A 21 20.52 -13.70 47.75
C GLN A 21 19.48 -14.58 47.06
N PRO A 22 19.89 -15.70 46.45
CA PRO A 22 18.96 -16.61 45.81
C PRO A 22 18.11 -17.31 46.87
N THR A 23 16.80 -17.10 46.80
CA THR A 23 15.80 -17.89 47.55
C THR A 23 15.00 -18.74 46.57
N GLU A 24 14.40 -19.83 47.04
CA GLU A 24 13.58 -20.69 46.18
C GLU A 24 12.46 -19.92 45.48
N TRP A 25 11.82 -18.98 46.17
CA TRP A 25 10.78 -18.12 45.59
C TRP A 25 11.32 -17.29 44.42
N TRP A 26 12.47 -16.62 44.59
CA TRP A 26 13.11 -15.84 43.52
C TRP A 26 13.48 -16.70 42.32
N THR A 27 14.01 -17.91 42.55
CA THR A 27 14.38 -18.85 41.48
C THR A 27 13.17 -19.24 40.63
N TRP A 28 12.04 -19.57 41.26
CA TRP A 28 10.82 -19.93 40.53
C TRP A 28 10.24 -18.75 39.75
N GLN A 29 10.26 -17.54 40.32
CA GLN A 29 9.80 -16.34 39.62
C GLN A 29 10.68 -16.04 38.38
N LEU A 30 12.00 -16.10 38.53
CA LEU A 30 12.94 -15.87 37.42
C LEU A 30 12.79 -16.94 36.33
N LEU A 31 12.62 -18.21 36.71
CA LEU A 31 12.42 -19.29 35.75
C LEU A 31 11.12 -19.11 34.95
N ALA A 32 10.03 -18.76 35.63
CA ALA A 32 8.75 -18.46 35.00
C ALA A 32 8.86 -17.24 34.06
N PHE A 33 9.54 -16.19 34.49
CA PHE A 33 9.77 -14.99 33.69
C PHE A 33 10.60 -15.26 32.43
N ILE A 34 11.71 -16.00 32.54
CA ILE A 34 12.55 -16.40 31.40
C ILE A 34 11.74 -17.24 30.41
N THR A 35 10.97 -18.22 30.92
CA THR A 35 10.14 -19.09 30.08
C THR A 35 9.07 -18.28 29.33
N ALA A 36 8.37 -17.38 30.02
CA ALA A 36 7.37 -16.51 29.43
C ALA A 36 7.97 -15.57 28.37
N THR A 37 9.14 -14.99 28.64
CA THR A 37 9.82 -14.07 27.72
C THR A 37 10.30 -14.80 26.46
N ASN A 38 10.85 -16.00 26.60
CA ASN A 38 11.28 -16.82 25.46
C ASN A 38 10.08 -17.23 24.59
N LEU A 39 8.97 -17.65 25.21
CA LEU A 39 7.73 -17.94 24.49
C LEU A 39 7.18 -16.70 23.78
N GLY A 40 7.17 -15.55 24.45
CA GLY A 40 6.76 -14.27 23.90
C GLY A 40 7.61 -13.85 22.69
N ALA A 41 8.93 -14.03 22.76
CA ALA A 41 9.84 -13.75 21.65
C ALA A 41 9.53 -14.61 20.42
N VAL A 42 9.21 -15.90 20.61
CA VAL A 42 8.80 -16.79 19.52
C VAL A 42 7.49 -16.31 18.89
N VAL A 43 6.49 -15.95 19.69
CA VAL A 43 5.21 -15.42 19.19
C VAL A 43 5.43 -14.11 18.41
N LEU A 44 6.23 -13.19 18.95
CA LEU A 44 6.57 -11.94 18.28
C LEU A 44 7.30 -12.18 16.95
N ALA A 45 8.22 -13.14 16.91
CA ALA A 45 8.90 -13.52 15.68
C ALA A 45 7.91 -14.04 14.63
N ILE A 46 6.95 -14.89 15.02
CA ILE A 46 5.91 -15.40 14.13
C ILE A 46 5.03 -14.25 13.60
N LEU A 47 4.63 -13.31 14.46
CA LEU A 47 3.83 -12.15 14.05
C LEU A 47 4.59 -11.24 13.08
N ALA A 48 5.88 -10.97 13.37
CA ALA A 48 6.75 -10.19 12.49
C ALA A 48 6.90 -10.86 11.12
N GLN A 49 7.13 -12.18 11.09
CA GLN A 49 7.22 -12.95 9.85
C GLN A 49 5.91 -12.91 9.06
N ARG A 50 4.77 -13.09 9.72
CA ARG A 50 3.45 -13.02 9.07
C ARG A 50 3.18 -11.64 8.48
N SER A 51 3.50 -10.57 9.21
CA SER A 51 3.36 -9.20 8.73
C SER A 51 4.26 -8.95 7.52
N ALA A 52 5.53 -9.33 7.60
CA ALA A 52 6.46 -9.23 6.48
C ALA A 52 5.98 -10.00 5.24
N HIS A 53 5.43 -11.20 5.43
CA HIS A 53 4.88 -12.00 4.34
C HIS A 53 3.64 -11.35 3.71
N GLN A 54 2.74 -10.78 4.52
CA GLN A 54 1.58 -10.04 4.01
C GLN A 54 1.99 -8.80 3.22
N ILE A 55 2.91 -8.00 3.75
CA ILE A 55 3.44 -6.81 3.08
C ILE A 55 4.09 -7.21 1.75
N SER A 56 4.93 -8.24 1.76
CA SER A 56 5.59 -8.76 0.56
C SER A 56 4.58 -9.21 -0.49
N ARG A 57 3.54 -9.95 -0.08
CA ARG A 57 2.47 -10.42 -0.98
C ARG A 57 1.68 -9.26 -1.59
N SER A 58 1.28 -8.28 -0.78
CA SER A 58 0.59 -7.09 -1.27
C SER A 58 1.47 -6.28 -2.22
N TYR A 59 2.76 -6.12 -1.92
CA TYR A 59 3.71 -5.44 -2.78
C TYR A 59 3.86 -6.16 -4.13
N GLN A 60 4.02 -7.48 -4.13
CA GLN A 60 4.11 -8.30 -5.34
C GLN A 60 2.83 -8.27 -6.19
N ALA A 61 1.66 -8.16 -5.55
CA ALA A 61 0.39 -8.05 -6.25
C ALA A 61 0.22 -6.72 -7.01
N VAL A 62 0.83 -5.64 -6.51
CA VAL A 62 0.78 -4.31 -7.15
C VAL A 62 1.87 -4.17 -8.21
N PHE A 63 3.10 -4.57 -7.90
CA PHE A 63 4.27 -4.41 -8.77
C PHE A 63 4.48 -5.63 -9.68
N THR A 64 3.48 -5.90 -10.51
CA THR A 64 3.52 -7.02 -11.46
C THR A 64 4.39 -6.72 -12.69
N PRO A 65 4.87 -7.74 -13.43
CA PRO A 65 5.54 -7.52 -14.71
C PRO A 65 4.70 -6.73 -15.73
N ALA A 66 3.36 -6.88 -15.66
CA ALA A 66 2.44 -6.10 -16.48
C ALA A 66 2.48 -4.62 -16.10
N PHE A 67 2.46 -4.29 -14.80
CA PHE A 67 2.62 -2.91 -14.32
C PHE A 67 3.92 -2.28 -14.85
N TYR A 68 5.07 -2.97 -14.69
CA TYR A 68 6.34 -2.46 -15.22
C TYR A 68 6.35 -2.31 -16.74
N ARG A 69 5.71 -3.24 -17.47
CA ARG A 69 5.56 -3.13 -18.93
C ARG A 69 4.72 -1.91 -19.32
N THR A 70 3.63 -1.66 -18.62
CA THR A 70 2.79 -0.48 -18.85
C THR A 70 3.55 0.82 -18.58
N ILE A 71 4.24 0.92 -17.44
CA ILE A 71 5.06 2.10 -17.13
C ILE A 71 6.14 2.32 -18.18
N ARG A 72 6.78 1.24 -18.64
CA ARG A 72 7.76 1.30 -19.71
C ARG A 72 7.14 1.81 -21.02
N LEU A 73 5.97 1.30 -21.40
CA LEU A 73 5.27 1.76 -22.61
C LEU A 73 4.89 3.25 -22.52
N ILE A 74 4.42 3.71 -21.36
CA ILE A 74 4.13 5.13 -21.14
C ILE A 74 5.41 5.97 -21.26
N SER A 75 6.52 5.49 -20.70
CA SER A 75 7.81 6.17 -20.78
C SER A 75 8.36 6.23 -22.21
N GLU A 76 8.25 5.13 -22.97
CA GLU A 76 8.63 5.07 -24.37
C GLU A 76 7.74 5.99 -25.23
N PHE A 77 6.44 6.04 -24.95
CA PHE A 77 5.51 6.96 -25.59
C PHE A 77 5.88 8.43 -25.34
N GLU A 78 6.13 8.81 -24.08
CA GLU A 78 6.60 10.14 -23.72
C GLU A 78 7.89 10.49 -24.45
N HIS A 79 8.85 9.56 -24.48
CA HIS A 79 10.13 9.75 -25.17
C HIS A 79 9.96 9.97 -26.68
N HIS A 80 9.07 9.21 -27.34
CA HIS A 80 8.76 9.42 -28.75
C HIS A 80 8.14 10.81 -28.99
N PHE A 81 7.20 11.24 -28.13
CA PHE A 81 6.61 12.57 -28.24
C PHE A 81 7.63 13.69 -28.04
N GLN A 82 8.51 13.58 -27.04
CA GLN A 82 9.61 14.53 -26.84
C GLN A 82 10.54 14.60 -28.05
N THR A 83 10.82 13.45 -28.67
CA THR A 83 11.69 13.35 -29.84
C THR A 83 11.06 14.02 -31.07
N GLU A 84 9.76 13.85 -31.30
CA GLU A 84 9.05 14.52 -32.40
C GLU A 84 8.94 16.03 -32.17
N ALA A 85 8.59 16.48 -30.96
CA ALA A 85 8.58 17.90 -30.61
C ALA A 85 9.96 18.57 -30.82
N ALA A 86 11.03 17.87 -30.46
CA ALA A 86 12.40 18.33 -30.68
C ALA A 86 12.77 18.46 -32.16
N LYS A 87 12.26 17.58 -33.05
CA LYS A 87 12.47 17.70 -34.50
C LYS A 87 11.80 18.95 -35.09
N GLU A 88 10.68 19.36 -34.52
CA GLU A 88 9.97 20.59 -34.91
C GLU A 88 10.50 21.85 -34.19
N GLY A 89 11.52 21.70 -33.34
CA GLY A 89 12.10 22.80 -32.57
C GLY A 89 11.17 23.37 -31.50
N ARG A 90 10.16 22.60 -31.08
CA ARG A 90 9.15 23.00 -30.11
C ARG A 90 9.44 22.43 -28.73
N ASP A 91 9.06 23.18 -27.69
CA ASP A 91 9.15 22.70 -26.31
C ASP A 91 7.97 21.77 -26.00
N PHE A 92 8.30 20.52 -25.67
CA PHE A 92 7.33 19.46 -25.37
C PHE A 92 6.35 19.84 -24.26
N ASN A 93 6.82 20.51 -23.21
CA ASN A 93 5.95 20.89 -22.08
C ASN A 93 4.93 21.96 -22.46
N ALA A 94 5.34 22.94 -23.28
CA ALA A 94 4.44 23.95 -23.80
C ALA A 94 3.37 23.34 -24.74
N GLU A 95 3.76 22.34 -25.54
CA GLU A 95 2.85 21.68 -26.47
C GLU A 95 1.84 20.77 -25.76
N ILE A 96 2.26 20.03 -24.72
CA ILE A 96 1.36 19.26 -23.86
C ILE A 96 0.34 20.16 -23.16
N ALA A 97 0.76 21.34 -22.69
CA ALA A 97 -0.15 22.30 -22.05
C ALA A 97 -1.23 22.82 -23.01
N GLU A 98 -0.96 22.89 -24.31
CA GLU A 98 -1.92 23.31 -25.33
C GLU A 98 -2.79 22.14 -25.84
N VAL A 99 -2.23 20.94 -25.94
CA VAL A 99 -2.89 19.75 -26.50
C VAL A 99 -3.79 19.04 -25.48
N ALA A 100 -3.40 19.01 -24.20
CA ALA A 100 -4.17 18.37 -23.13
C ALA A 100 -5.65 18.84 -23.05
N PRO A 101 -5.96 20.16 -23.02
CA PRO A 101 -7.36 20.61 -22.99
C PRO A 101 -8.13 20.28 -24.28
N LYS A 102 -7.48 20.27 -25.44
CA LYS A 102 -8.11 19.91 -26.73
C LYS A 102 -8.45 18.41 -26.78
N MET A 103 -7.54 17.55 -26.33
CA MET A 103 -7.81 16.11 -26.22
C MET A 103 -8.93 15.82 -25.23
N TRP A 104 -8.94 16.51 -24.07
CA TRP A 104 -10.04 16.39 -23.12
C TRP A 104 -11.40 16.78 -23.72
N GLY A 105 -11.44 17.87 -24.49
CA GLY A 105 -12.65 18.29 -25.20
C GLY A 105 -13.14 17.26 -26.23
N LEU A 106 -12.22 16.63 -26.97
CA LEU A 106 -12.55 15.57 -27.93
C LEU A 106 -13.10 14.30 -27.27
N ILE A 107 -12.49 13.88 -26.16
CA ILE A 107 -12.95 12.72 -25.38
C ILE A 107 -14.37 13.00 -24.85
N ARG A 108 -14.60 14.19 -24.29
CA ARG A 108 -15.91 14.59 -23.77
C ARG A 108 -16.97 14.69 -24.85
N ALA A 109 -16.63 15.26 -26.01
CA ALA A 109 -17.55 15.34 -27.15
C ALA A 109 -17.94 13.96 -27.72
N LYS A 110 -17.12 12.92 -27.52
CA LYS A 110 -17.47 11.54 -27.90
C LYS A 110 -18.35 10.86 -26.85
N LEU A 111 -18.10 11.10 -25.56
CA LEU A 111 -18.92 10.60 -24.45
C LEU A 111 -20.31 11.24 -24.41
N ASP A 112 -20.42 12.56 -24.63
CA ASP A 112 -21.71 13.28 -24.61
C ASP A 112 -22.63 12.91 -25.80
N VAL A 113 -22.09 12.32 -26.87
CA VAL A 113 -22.87 11.85 -28.04
C VAL A 113 -23.52 10.47 -27.81
N GLU A 114 -23.09 9.74 -26.78
CA GLU A 114 -23.55 8.38 -26.46
C GLU A 114 -24.65 8.32 -25.40
N GLU A 115 -25.14 9.45 -24.87
CA GLU A 115 -26.37 9.49 -24.06
C GLU A 115 -27.61 9.78 -24.92
N PRO A 116 -28.33 8.76 -25.45
CA PRO A 116 -29.72 8.96 -25.81
C PRO A 116 -30.49 9.19 -24.51
N LEU A 117 -31.02 10.40 -24.31
CA LEU A 117 -32.03 10.67 -23.28
C LEU A 117 -33.07 9.53 -23.32
N PRO A 118 -33.27 8.77 -22.23
CA PRO A 118 -34.29 7.74 -22.22
C PRO A 118 -35.63 8.42 -22.48
N SER A 119 -36.29 8.03 -23.57
CA SER A 119 -37.66 8.43 -23.89
C SER A 119 -38.52 8.15 -22.66
N LEU A 120 -38.96 9.20 -21.99
CA LEU A 120 -39.99 9.13 -20.94
C LEU A 120 -41.28 8.67 -21.61
N ALA A 121 -41.47 7.35 -21.72
CA ALA A 121 -42.79 6.80 -21.97
C ALA A 121 -43.69 7.24 -20.80
N PRO A 122 -44.88 7.81 -21.07
CA PRO A 122 -45.78 8.21 -20.00
C PRO A 122 -46.12 6.99 -19.14
N LEU A 123 -46.01 7.15 -17.83
CA LEU A 123 -46.40 6.13 -16.84
C LEU A 123 -47.84 5.71 -17.13
N ASP A 124 -48.04 4.41 -17.31
CA ASP A 124 -49.35 3.80 -17.45
C ASP A 124 -50.17 4.06 -16.18
N GLU A 125 -51.10 5.02 -16.26
CA GLU A 125 -52.11 5.29 -15.25
C GLU A 125 -53.14 4.14 -15.28
N GLY A 126 -52.84 3.02 -14.61
CA GLY A 126 -53.66 1.83 -14.79
C GLY A 126 -53.47 0.68 -13.82
N SER A 127 -53.18 0.91 -12.54
CA SER A 127 -53.41 -0.11 -11.51
C SER A 127 -53.83 0.52 -10.18
N GLY A 128 -55.03 1.10 -10.18
CA GLY A 128 -55.84 1.24 -8.97
C GLY A 128 -56.74 0.00 -8.84
N GLU A 129 -57.00 -0.40 -7.58
CA GLU A 129 -57.92 -1.49 -7.16
C GLU A 129 -57.32 -2.90 -7.40
N ASP A 130 -57.05 -3.76 -6.42
CA ASP A 130 -57.69 -4.03 -5.13
C ASP A 130 -56.66 -4.63 -4.14
N LEU A 131 -56.57 -4.05 -2.94
CA LEU A 131 -56.04 -4.74 -1.75
C LEU A 131 -57.06 -4.54 -0.62
N PHE A 132 -58.06 -5.41 -0.60
CA PHE A 132 -58.70 -5.87 0.62
C PHE A 132 -58.12 -7.23 1.00
#